data_AF-A0A1I6MSV2-F1
#
_entry.id   AF-A0A1I6MSV2-F1
#
_cell.length_a   1.000
_cell.length_b   1.000
_cell.length_c   1.000
_cell.angle_alpha   90.00
_cell.angle_beta   90.00
_cell.angle_gamma   90.00
#
_symmetry.space_group_name_H-M   'P 1'
#
loop_
_entity.id
_entity.type
_entity.pdbx_description
1 polymer ?
#
loop_
_entity_poly.entity_id
_entity_poly.type
_entity_poly.pdbx_seq_one_letter_code
_entity_poly.pdbx_strand_id
1 'polypeptide(L)'
;MVSFQVRGIKGRRTHPVWLMGWLLFVCHSALALQSTKELPSGIWQTQGYGSIFQVEPGHISLFDVLGSQCLLRARVTPAQFSGDYGDWIRNSPDASASWHLIVSGMTVDPLDRLPPACANASQQPDRDPLKNFDYLWQTFDTHYAFFGAHGVNWQAVREQYRPKVAALPKDGDPFPIFAEMLALLKDTHVRLSDGKRVAHVKKFPVVIQAGPNGPVLLDDHYLEAGLVAYLKGAGTPLEAPAKSTGNDQIAYGRLRSKRAADSGYGYIAIFSMDWFGKGENDNVPLDTRVQSLQTAMDEAIAALQGVKGIVVDLRYNGGGEDAIALAIAGRFTHVPRPAWSKRAYEKGKTHATFHMSVQPSSGKALPVPIVLLTSDFTVSAAETATMALRALPATLQIGQPTRGVLSDRLEKILPNGWPFSLSNEIYMDPHGTVFEVNGVPPDIVTKAPSPTAPDEQRFGRDIAMAVDKLDQMPPAK
;
A
#
# COMPACT_ATOMS: atom_id res chain seq x y z
N MET A 1 23.02 19.53 -79.69
CA MET A 1 22.53 20.92 -79.84
C MET A 1 23.05 21.70 -78.63
N VAL A 2 24.20 22.38 -78.80
CA VAL A 2 24.37 23.87 -78.82
C VAL A 2 24.23 24.43 -77.39
N SER A 3 25.19 25.10 -76.71
CA SER A 3 26.39 25.87 -77.12
C SER A 3 27.22 26.28 -75.86
N PHE A 4 28.54 26.44 -76.08
CA PHE A 4 29.56 27.37 -75.51
C PHE A 4 29.32 28.05 -74.14
N GLN A 5 30.23 27.95 -73.16
CA GLN A 5 31.55 28.63 -73.00
C GLN A 5 31.45 30.12 -72.59
N VAL A 6 32.26 30.49 -71.58
CA VAL A 6 32.98 31.78 -71.36
C VAL A 6 32.74 32.48 -70.00
N ARG A 7 33.88 32.77 -69.34
CA ARG A 7 34.33 33.92 -68.49
C ARG A 7 33.23 34.90 -68.03
N GLY A 8 33.19 35.41 -66.80
CA GLY A 8 34.24 35.91 -65.93
C GLY A 8 33.88 37.35 -65.47
N ILE A 9 34.44 37.78 -64.33
CA ILE A 9 34.56 39.16 -63.81
C ILE A 9 33.49 39.67 -62.82
N LYS A 10 33.97 39.76 -61.57
CA LYS A 10 33.81 40.79 -60.52
C LYS A 10 32.77 41.92 -60.72
N GLY A 11 31.94 42.07 -59.70
CA GLY A 11 31.32 43.34 -59.30
C GLY A 11 30.93 43.32 -57.82
N ARG A 12 31.64 44.08 -56.99
CA ARG A 12 31.29 44.32 -55.58
C ARG A 12 29.94 45.05 -55.50
N ARG A 13 28.98 44.50 -54.76
CA ARG A 13 27.98 45.27 -54.01
C ARG A 13 27.78 44.63 -52.63
N THR A 14 27.71 45.51 -51.66
CA THR A 14 27.45 45.32 -50.23
C THR A 14 26.22 44.46 -49.97
N HIS A 15 26.38 43.38 -49.19
CA HIS A 15 25.25 42.61 -48.64
C HIS A 15 24.97 43.05 -47.20
N PRO A 16 23.71 43.33 -46.85
CA PRO A 16 23.29 43.57 -45.48
C PRO A 16 23.19 42.25 -44.71
N VAL A 17 23.52 42.33 -43.43
CA VAL A 17 23.33 41.30 -42.41
C VAL A 17 21.84 40.96 -42.33
N TRP A 18 21.47 39.76 -42.77
CA TRP A 18 20.13 39.22 -42.53
C TRP A 18 20.12 38.52 -41.16
N LEU A 19 19.71 39.29 -40.14
CA LEU A 19 19.02 38.74 -38.97
C LEU A 19 17.69 38.18 -39.45
N MET A 20 17.60 36.85 -39.56
CA MET A 20 16.33 36.18 -39.79
C MET A 20 15.83 35.65 -38.45
N GLY A 21 14.94 36.44 -37.84
CA GLY A 21 14.24 36.11 -36.62
C GLY A 21 13.41 34.85 -36.83
N TRP A 22 13.65 33.86 -35.97
CA TRP A 22 12.75 32.73 -35.82
C TRP A 22 11.56 33.19 -34.98
N LEU A 23 10.41 33.30 -35.64
CA LEU A 23 9.13 33.56 -35.03
C LEU A 23 8.80 32.49 -33.99
N LEU A 24 8.63 32.95 -32.76
CA LEU A 24 7.76 32.38 -31.74
C LEU A 24 6.41 31.99 -32.35
N PHE A 25 6.12 30.69 -32.46
CA PHE A 25 4.77 30.14 -32.35
C PHE A 25 4.88 28.60 -32.26
N VAL A 26 5.11 28.09 -31.05
CA VAL A 26 4.52 26.80 -30.66
C VAL A 26 3.74 27.08 -29.40
N CYS A 27 2.44 27.32 -29.61
CA CYS A 27 1.44 27.31 -28.56
C CYS A 27 1.41 25.89 -27.98
N HIS A 28 2.24 25.62 -26.97
CA HIS A 28 2.01 24.49 -26.07
C HIS A 28 0.84 24.90 -25.17
N SER A 29 -0.37 24.73 -25.67
CA SER A 29 -1.52 24.51 -24.81
C SER A 29 -1.32 23.14 -24.16
N ALA A 30 -0.41 23.06 -23.19
CA ALA A 30 -0.54 22.08 -22.13
C ALA A 30 -1.86 22.44 -21.44
N LEU A 31 -2.95 21.80 -21.86
CA LEU A 31 -4.09 21.63 -20.97
C LEU A 31 -3.53 20.88 -19.78
N ALA A 32 -3.12 21.63 -18.75
CA ALA A 32 -2.93 21.09 -17.43
C ALA A 32 -4.21 20.31 -17.14
N LEU A 33 -4.10 18.99 -17.02
CA LEU A 33 -5.15 18.17 -16.45
C LEU A 33 -5.52 18.84 -15.13
N GLN A 34 -6.70 19.44 -15.06
CA GLN A 34 -7.20 20.05 -13.84
C GLN A 34 -7.41 18.91 -12.85
N SER A 35 -6.43 18.70 -11.96
CA SER A 35 -6.63 17.89 -10.78
C SER A 35 -7.65 18.61 -9.90
N THR A 36 -8.84 18.03 -9.75
CA THR A 36 -9.77 18.46 -8.71
C THR A 36 -9.51 17.61 -7.48
N LYS A 37 -9.43 18.24 -6.31
CA LYS A 37 -9.25 17.52 -5.03
C LYS A 37 -10.40 16.56 -4.71
N GLU A 38 -11.51 16.65 -5.45
CA GLU A 38 -12.73 15.87 -5.21
C GLU A 38 -13.28 15.34 -6.53
N LEU A 39 -13.87 14.13 -6.46
CA LEU A 39 -14.67 13.56 -7.54
C LEU A 39 -15.86 14.49 -7.79
N PRO A 40 -16.13 14.91 -9.04
CA PRO A 40 -17.17 15.91 -9.30
C PRO A 40 -18.57 15.36 -9.01
N SER A 41 -19.52 16.27 -8.75
CA SER A 41 -20.94 15.91 -8.55
C SER A 41 -21.45 15.05 -9.70
N GLY A 42 -22.10 13.94 -9.37
CA GLY A 42 -22.50 12.93 -10.33
C GLY A 42 -22.65 11.56 -9.71
N ILE A 43 -22.91 10.57 -10.55
CA ILE A 43 -23.03 9.17 -10.15
C ILE A 43 -21.92 8.40 -10.83
N TRP A 44 -21.13 7.69 -10.03
CA TRP A 44 -19.88 7.09 -10.47
C TRP A 44 -19.86 5.62 -10.08
N GLN A 45 -19.64 4.73 -11.04
CA GLN A 45 -19.52 3.29 -10.80
C GLN A 45 -18.05 2.89 -10.84
N THR A 46 -17.61 2.11 -9.84
CA THR A 46 -16.24 1.59 -9.79
C THR A 46 -16.04 0.40 -10.74
N GLN A 47 -14.86 0.31 -11.34
CA GLN A 47 -14.46 -0.84 -12.16
C GLN A 47 -13.86 -1.95 -11.28
N GLY A 48 -14.60 -3.06 -11.09
CA GLY A 48 -14.12 -4.26 -10.40
C GLY A 48 -14.31 -4.30 -8.88
N TYR A 49 -14.78 -3.21 -8.27
CA TYR A 49 -15.00 -3.14 -6.83
C TYR A 49 -16.48 -3.28 -6.44
N GLY A 50 -17.41 -3.26 -7.41
CA GLY A 50 -18.83 -3.40 -7.14
C GLY A 50 -19.39 -2.29 -6.24
N SER A 51 -19.07 -1.03 -6.54
CA SER A 51 -19.52 0.13 -5.77
C SER A 51 -20.03 1.25 -6.68
N ILE A 52 -20.97 2.03 -6.15
CA ILE A 52 -21.44 3.28 -6.77
C ILE A 52 -21.28 4.42 -5.76
N PHE A 53 -20.76 5.55 -6.22
CA PHE A 53 -20.68 6.80 -5.48
C PHE A 53 -21.66 7.79 -6.09
N GLN A 54 -22.63 8.24 -5.31
CA GLN A 54 -23.49 9.36 -5.67
C GLN A 54 -22.97 10.60 -4.95
N VAL A 55 -22.31 11.48 -5.70
CA VAL A 55 -21.69 12.70 -5.21
C VAL A 55 -22.67 13.86 -5.38
N GLU A 56 -23.10 14.41 -4.26
CA GLU A 56 -24.02 15.54 -4.19
C GLU A 56 -23.40 16.69 -3.39
N PRO A 57 -23.92 17.93 -3.51
CA PRO A 57 -23.44 19.03 -2.68
C PRO A 57 -23.52 18.69 -1.18
N GLY A 58 -22.37 18.67 -0.52
CA GLY A 58 -22.24 18.48 0.93
C GLY A 58 -22.30 17.04 1.45
N HIS A 59 -22.61 16.04 0.62
CA HIS A 59 -22.57 14.64 1.03
C HIS A 59 -22.40 13.68 -0.15
N ILE A 60 -21.88 12.49 0.14
CA ILE A 60 -21.64 11.42 -0.83
C ILE A 60 -22.27 10.14 -0.30
N SER A 61 -23.18 9.54 -1.08
CA SER A 61 -23.79 8.24 -0.76
C SER A 61 -22.96 7.12 -1.41
N LEU A 62 -22.54 6.16 -0.60
CA LEU A 62 -21.71 5.03 -1.00
C LEU A 62 -22.58 3.77 -1.05
N PHE A 63 -22.65 3.13 -2.21
CA PHE A 63 -23.44 1.92 -2.42
C PHE A 63 -22.53 0.73 -2.74
N ASP A 64 -22.90 -0.45 -2.22
CA ASP A 64 -22.37 -1.73 -2.66
C ASP A 64 -23.34 -2.37 -3.64
N VAL A 65 -22.84 -2.81 -4.79
CA VAL A 65 -23.61 -3.40 -5.88
C VAL A 65 -23.16 -4.83 -6.11
N LEU A 66 -24.11 -5.76 -6.09
CA LEU A 66 -23.86 -7.18 -6.32
C LEU A 66 -24.95 -7.77 -7.22
N GLY A 67 -24.67 -7.84 -8.53
CA GLY A 67 -25.68 -8.22 -9.52
C GLY A 67 -26.84 -7.23 -9.54
N SER A 68 -28.05 -7.69 -9.19
CA SER A 68 -29.25 -6.83 -9.07
C SER A 68 -29.45 -6.25 -7.67
N GLN A 69 -28.62 -6.64 -6.70
CA GLN A 69 -28.71 -6.17 -5.31
C GLN A 69 -27.93 -4.87 -5.16
N CYS A 70 -28.44 -3.96 -4.32
CA CYS A 70 -27.75 -2.74 -3.97
C CYS A 70 -27.99 -2.38 -2.50
N LEU A 71 -26.92 -2.12 -1.76
CA LEU A 71 -26.97 -1.74 -0.36
C LEU A 71 -26.39 -0.33 -0.19
N LEU A 72 -27.09 0.53 0.55
CA LEU A 72 -26.54 1.82 0.97
C LEU A 72 -25.58 1.58 2.14
N ARG A 73 -24.28 1.63 1.87
CA ARG A 73 -23.22 1.39 2.86
C ARG A 73 -23.10 2.56 3.83
N ALA A 74 -22.93 3.77 3.31
CA ALA A 74 -22.73 4.96 4.14
C ALA A 74 -23.16 6.23 3.41
N ARG A 75 -23.40 7.29 4.19
CA ARG A 75 -23.39 8.67 3.71
C ARG A 75 -22.28 9.42 4.42
N VAL A 76 -21.36 9.97 3.65
CA VAL A 76 -20.17 10.64 4.18
C VAL A 76 -20.10 12.08 3.69
N THR A 77 -19.37 12.92 4.41
CA THR A 77 -19.04 14.27 3.92
C THR A 77 -17.95 14.19 2.83
N PRO A 78 -17.82 15.21 1.97
CA PRO A 78 -16.70 15.27 1.02
C PRO A 78 -15.32 15.15 1.69
N ALA A 79 -15.16 15.75 2.87
CA ALA A 79 -13.94 15.64 3.66
C ALA A 79 -13.64 14.20 4.11
N GLN A 80 -14.65 13.47 4.60
CA GLN A 80 -14.50 12.05 4.96
C GLN A 80 -14.19 11.19 3.73
N PHE A 81 -14.88 11.43 2.61
CA PHE A 81 -14.59 10.71 1.37
C PHE A 81 -13.17 10.97 0.85
N SER A 82 -12.71 12.22 0.90
CA SER A 82 -11.33 12.57 0.56
C SER A 82 -10.33 11.96 1.55
N GLY A 83 -10.69 11.83 2.82
CA GLY A 83 -9.89 11.09 3.82
C GLY A 83 -9.75 9.60 3.49
N ASP A 84 -10.86 8.94 3.14
CA ASP A 84 -10.92 7.50 2.87
C ASP A 84 -10.30 7.10 1.52
N TYR A 85 -10.49 7.93 0.48
CA TYR A 85 -10.06 7.60 -0.89
C TYR A 85 -8.86 8.45 -1.35
N GLY A 86 -8.79 9.72 -0.98
CA GLY A 86 -7.81 10.67 -1.49
C GLY A 86 -8.23 11.37 -2.77
N ASP A 87 -7.23 11.85 -3.52
CA ASP A 87 -7.40 12.71 -4.69
C ASP A 87 -7.70 11.92 -5.98
N TRP A 88 -8.43 12.55 -6.91
CA TRP A 88 -8.87 11.97 -8.17
C TRP A 88 -8.32 12.73 -9.37
N ILE A 89 -7.89 12.00 -10.41
CA ILE A 89 -7.44 12.56 -11.70
C ILE A 89 -8.35 12.08 -12.81
N ARG A 90 -8.64 13.00 -13.74
CA ARG A 90 -9.45 12.74 -14.91
C ARG A 90 -8.65 12.09 -16.04
N ASN A 91 -9.23 11.10 -16.72
CA ASN A 91 -8.56 10.44 -17.85
C ASN A 91 -8.51 11.24 -19.15
N SER A 92 -9.45 12.17 -19.32
CA SER A 92 -9.64 12.92 -20.56
C SER A 92 -10.30 14.25 -20.26
N PRO A 93 -10.07 15.31 -21.07
CA PRO A 93 -10.74 16.60 -20.90
C PRO A 93 -12.28 16.57 -21.03
N ASP A 94 -12.91 15.48 -21.50
CA ASP A 94 -14.37 15.35 -21.64
C ASP A 94 -15.12 15.26 -20.29
N ALA A 95 -16.24 15.99 -20.17
CA ALA A 95 -17.16 15.97 -19.03
C ALA A 95 -17.63 14.55 -18.62
N SER A 96 -17.78 13.67 -19.61
CA SER A 96 -18.23 12.27 -19.48
C SER A 96 -17.09 11.25 -19.31
N ALA A 97 -15.85 11.72 -19.08
CA ALA A 97 -14.70 10.84 -18.93
C ALA A 97 -14.64 10.16 -17.55
N SER A 98 -14.13 8.93 -17.54
CA SER A 98 -13.76 8.20 -16.32
C SER A 98 -12.70 8.95 -15.50
N TRP A 99 -12.69 8.69 -14.20
CA TRP A 99 -11.71 9.22 -13.24
C TRP A 99 -10.93 8.09 -12.60
N HIS A 100 -9.69 8.37 -12.18
CA HIS A 100 -8.88 7.45 -11.40
C HIS A 100 -8.49 8.08 -10.08
N LEU A 101 -8.52 7.27 -9.04
CA LEU A 101 -7.92 7.61 -7.77
C LEU A 101 -6.39 7.59 -7.90
N ILE A 102 -5.71 8.64 -7.46
CA ILE A 102 -4.25 8.77 -7.63
C ILE A 102 -3.50 7.63 -6.93
N VAL A 103 -3.95 7.29 -5.73
CA VAL A 103 -3.21 6.45 -4.79
C VAL A 103 -3.45 4.97 -5.07
N SER A 104 -4.72 4.57 -5.26
CA SER A 104 -5.09 3.18 -5.53
C SER A 104 -5.29 2.87 -7.01
N GLY A 105 -5.39 3.86 -7.90
CA GLY A 105 -5.71 3.62 -9.30
C GLY A 105 -7.15 3.17 -9.56
N MET A 106 -8.00 3.14 -8.53
CA MET A 106 -9.42 2.80 -8.65
C MET A 106 -10.05 3.67 -9.73
N THR A 107 -10.62 3.03 -10.74
CA THR A 107 -11.28 3.70 -11.86
C THR A 107 -12.77 3.80 -11.58
N VAL A 108 -13.35 4.96 -11.89
CA VAL A 108 -14.79 5.17 -11.88
C VAL A 108 -15.31 5.70 -13.20
N ASP A 109 -16.42 5.15 -13.66
CA ASP A 109 -17.13 5.54 -14.87
C ASP A 109 -18.43 6.30 -14.49
N PRO A 110 -18.83 7.33 -15.27
CA PRO A 110 -20.08 8.02 -14.99
C PRO A 110 -21.30 7.15 -15.32
N LEU A 111 -22.36 7.34 -14.54
CA LEU A 111 -23.69 6.79 -14.79
C LEU A 111 -24.71 7.91 -14.97
N ASP A 112 -25.57 7.79 -16.00
CA ASP A 112 -26.63 8.76 -16.27
C ASP A 112 -27.67 8.86 -15.13
N ARG A 113 -27.91 7.74 -14.45
CA ARG A 113 -28.87 7.64 -13.34
C ARG A 113 -28.50 6.55 -12.36
N LEU A 114 -28.94 6.74 -11.12
CA LEU A 114 -28.77 5.74 -10.08
C LEU A 114 -29.59 4.48 -10.43
N PRO A 115 -29.03 3.27 -10.34
CA PRO A 115 -29.80 2.05 -10.59
C PRO A 115 -31.02 1.98 -9.67
N PRO A 116 -32.20 1.51 -10.15
CA PRO A 116 -33.42 1.48 -9.36
C PRO A 116 -33.28 0.72 -8.02
N ALA A 117 -32.44 -0.31 -7.97
CA ALA A 117 -32.14 -1.03 -6.73
C ALA A 117 -31.44 -0.14 -5.70
N CYS A 118 -30.53 0.73 -6.14
CA CYS A 118 -29.80 1.66 -5.28
C CYS A 118 -30.66 2.85 -4.86
N ALA A 119 -31.54 3.34 -5.74
CA ALA A 119 -32.47 4.42 -5.42
C ALA A 119 -33.45 4.04 -4.29
N ASN A 120 -33.78 2.75 -4.18
CA ASN A 120 -34.63 2.21 -3.13
C ASN A 120 -33.82 1.58 -1.97
N ALA A 121 -32.49 1.64 -2.01
CA ALA A 121 -31.66 1.03 -0.99
C ALA A 121 -31.84 1.76 0.34
N SER A 122 -32.18 0.98 1.36
CA SER A 122 -32.34 1.45 2.74
C SER A 122 -31.20 0.92 3.59
N GLN A 123 -30.85 1.65 4.64
CA GLN A 123 -29.95 1.18 5.69
C GLN A 123 -30.67 0.29 6.73
N GLN A 124 -31.95 -0.04 6.52
CA GLN A 124 -32.66 -0.95 7.42
C GLN A 124 -32.06 -2.36 7.36
N PRO A 125 -31.55 -2.89 8.49
CA PRO A 125 -30.91 -4.19 8.50
C PRO A 125 -31.87 -5.34 8.19
N ASP A 126 -31.55 -6.16 7.19
CA ASP A 126 -32.20 -7.46 7.00
C ASP A 126 -31.47 -8.52 7.82
N ARG A 127 -32.14 -9.05 8.85
CA ARG A 127 -31.54 -9.99 9.81
C ARG A 127 -31.70 -11.46 9.41
N ASP A 128 -32.30 -11.77 8.27
CA ASP A 128 -32.43 -13.14 7.79
C ASP A 128 -31.04 -13.78 7.60
N PRO A 129 -30.67 -14.82 8.38
CA PRO A 129 -29.33 -15.41 8.32
C PRO A 129 -28.98 -15.94 6.94
N LEU A 130 -29.95 -16.52 6.23
CA LEU A 130 -29.72 -17.15 4.94
C LEU A 130 -29.48 -16.11 3.84
N LYS A 131 -30.19 -14.97 3.88
CA LYS A 131 -29.93 -13.86 2.96
C LYS A 131 -28.54 -13.26 3.18
N ASN A 132 -28.15 -13.06 4.43
CA ASN A 132 -26.82 -12.55 4.77
C ASN A 132 -25.72 -13.53 4.34
N PHE A 133 -25.95 -14.84 4.49
CA PHE A 133 -25.03 -15.86 4.00
C PHE A 133 -24.89 -15.81 2.48
N ASP A 134 -26.01 -15.82 1.74
CA ASP A 134 -25.98 -15.85 0.28
C ASP A 134 -25.31 -14.57 -0.27
N TYR A 135 -25.56 -13.41 0.34
CA TYR A 135 -24.89 -12.16 -0.02
C TYR A 135 -23.38 -12.19 0.29
N LEU A 136 -23.00 -12.60 1.50
CA LEU A 136 -21.59 -12.73 1.89
C LEU A 136 -20.84 -13.65 0.92
N TRP A 137 -21.37 -14.85 0.73
CA TRP A 137 -20.77 -15.86 -0.13
C TRP A 137 -20.64 -15.38 -1.58
N GLN A 138 -21.69 -14.74 -2.13
CA GLN A 138 -21.69 -14.22 -3.50
C GLN A 138 -20.73 -13.04 -3.67
N THR A 139 -20.56 -12.19 -2.63
CA THR A 139 -19.59 -11.09 -2.66
C THR A 139 -18.17 -11.64 -2.79
N PHE A 140 -17.84 -12.66 -2.00
CA PHE A 140 -16.55 -13.35 -2.09
C PHE A 140 -16.37 -14.06 -3.45
N ASP A 141 -17.39 -14.77 -3.94
CA ASP A 141 -17.35 -15.42 -5.26
C ASP A 141 -17.11 -14.41 -6.41
N THR A 142 -17.63 -13.19 -6.25
CA THR A 142 -17.52 -12.13 -7.26
C THR A 142 -16.18 -11.41 -7.17
N HIS A 143 -15.70 -11.05 -5.98
CA HIS A 143 -14.61 -10.08 -5.84
C HIS A 143 -13.33 -10.67 -5.24
N TYR A 144 -13.34 -11.83 -4.60
CA TYR A 144 -12.15 -12.37 -3.97
C TYR A 144 -11.21 -13.02 -5.01
N ALA A 145 -9.97 -12.54 -5.08
CA ALA A 145 -9.05 -12.93 -6.16
C ALA A 145 -8.26 -14.23 -5.88
N PHE A 146 -8.24 -14.71 -4.62
CA PHE A 146 -7.17 -15.60 -4.16
C PHE A 146 -7.61 -16.99 -3.70
N PHE A 147 -8.83 -17.43 -4.03
CA PHE A 147 -9.30 -18.78 -3.67
C PHE A 147 -8.33 -19.88 -4.10
N GLY A 148 -7.86 -19.82 -5.34
CA GLY A 148 -6.90 -20.79 -5.89
C GLY A 148 -5.56 -20.78 -5.16
N ALA A 149 -5.07 -19.58 -4.80
CA ALA A 149 -3.80 -19.43 -4.08
C ALA A 149 -3.87 -20.00 -2.65
N HIS A 150 -5.04 -19.94 -2.01
CA HIS A 150 -5.29 -20.56 -0.71
C HIS A 150 -5.73 -22.03 -0.78
N GLY A 151 -5.89 -22.59 -1.99
CA GLY A 151 -6.37 -23.97 -2.18
C GLY A 151 -7.81 -24.19 -1.75
N VAL A 152 -8.65 -23.15 -1.80
CA VAL A 152 -10.04 -23.19 -1.35
C VAL A 152 -10.98 -23.31 -2.55
N ASN A 153 -11.84 -24.34 -2.55
CA ASN A 153 -12.95 -24.45 -3.50
C ASN A 153 -14.20 -23.76 -2.91
N TRP A 154 -14.47 -22.52 -3.35
CA TRP A 154 -15.54 -21.70 -2.77
C TRP A 154 -16.95 -22.24 -3.00
N GLN A 155 -17.17 -23.01 -4.08
CA GLN A 155 -18.46 -23.68 -4.32
C GLN A 155 -18.70 -24.80 -3.31
N ALA A 156 -17.68 -25.62 -3.05
CA ALA A 156 -17.76 -26.66 -2.01
C ALA A 156 -17.97 -26.06 -0.61
N VAL A 157 -17.36 -24.91 -0.33
CA VAL A 157 -17.62 -24.16 0.91
C VAL A 157 -19.10 -23.78 1.02
N ARG A 158 -19.75 -23.37 -0.07
CA ARG A 158 -21.19 -23.08 -0.06
C ARG A 158 -22.01 -24.30 0.32
N GLU A 159 -21.74 -25.43 -0.30
CA GLU A 159 -22.45 -26.70 -0.08
C GLU A 159 -22.32 -27.15 1.39
N GLN A 160 -21.16 -26.91 2.00
CA GLN A 160 -20.89 -27.25 3.39
C GLN A 160 -21.56 -26.30 4.40
N TYR A 161 -21.48 -24.98 4.18
CA TYR A 161 -21.88 -24.00 5.19
C TYR A 161 -23.31 -23.49 5.06
N ARG A 162 -23.85 -23.43 3.84
CA ARG A 162 -25.23 -22.92 3.61
C ARG A 162 -26.29 -23.72 4.38
N PRO A 163 -26.27 -25.07 4.40
CA PRO A 163 -27.23 -25.85 5.18
C PRO A 163 -27.15 -25.59 6.69
N LYS A 164 -25.94 -25.35 7.23
CA LYS A 164 -25.76 -25.00 8.65
C LYS A 164 -26.48 -23.69 8.99
N VAL A 165 -26.40 -22.68 8.12
CA VAL A 165 -27.10 -21.41 8.30
C VAL A 165 -28.61 -21.57 8.11
N ALA A 166 -29.05 -22.37 7.13
CA ALA A 166 -30.48 -22.62 6.88
C ALA A 166 -31.17 -23.35 8.06
N ALA A 167 -30.43 -24.07 8.89
CA ALA A 167 -30.92 -24.71 10.10
C ALA A 167 -31.09 -23.75 11.29
N LEU A 168 -30.60 -22.50 11.19
CA LEU A 168 -30.79 -21.49 12.23
C LEU A 168 -32.25 -20.99 12.23
N PRO A 169 -32.77 -20.57 13.39
CA PRO A 169 -33.99 -19.75 13.44
C PRO A 169 -33.84 -18.48 12.58
N LYS A 170 -34.96 -17.87 12.19
CA LYS A 170 -34.97 -16.62 11.38
C LYS A 170 -34.24 -15.45 12.05
N ASP A 171 -34.10 -15.50 13.36
CA ASP A 171 -33.39 -14.54 14.21
C ASP A 171 -32.14 -15.15 14.86
N GLY A 172 -31.72 -16.34 14.41
CA GLY A 172 -30.52 -17.01 14.90
C GLY A 172 -29.25 -16.24 14.53
N ASP A 173 -28.17 -16.49 15.29
CA ASP A 173 -26.89 -15.81 15.12
C ASP A 173 -25.99 -16.55 14.10
N PRO A 174 -25.79 -16.02 12.88
CA PRO A 174 -24.93 -16.66 11.88
C PRO A 174 -23.44 -16.38 12.07
N PHE A 175 -23.05 -15.46 12.97
CA PHE A 175 -21.66 -14.99 13.06
C PHE A 175 -20.63 -16.11 13.26
N PRO A 176 -20.84 -17.10 14.16
CA PRO A 176 -19.86 -18.17 14.34
C PRO A 176 -19.64 -18.98 13.07
N ILE A 177 -20.71 -19.21 12.31
CA ILE A 177 -20.66 -19.96 11.05
C ILE A 177 -19.92 -19.16 9.98
N PHE A 178 -20.18 -17.84 9.89
CA PHE A 178 -19.48 -16.97 8.94
C PHE A 178 -18.00 -16.86 9.28
N ALA A 179 -17.65 -16.70 10.56
CA ALA A 179 -16.28 -16.65 11.02
C ALA A 179 -15.51 -17.94 10.69
N GLU A 180 -16.12 -19.11 10.94
CA GLU A 180 -15.55 -20.42 10.60
C GLU A 180 -15.35 -20.57 9.08
N MET A 181 -16.34 -20.16 8.29
CA MET A 181 -16.29 -20.20 6.82
C MET A 181 -15.15 -19.33 6.27
N LEU A 182 -15.04 -18.09 6.73
CA LEU A 182 -14.02 -17.14 6.27
C LEU A 182 -12.61 -17.54 6.73
N ALA A 183 -12.47 -18.20 7.90
CA ALA A 183 -11.19 -18.68 8.40
C ALA A 183 -10.49 -19.68 7.47
N LEU A 184 -11.24 -20.36 6.59
CA LEU A 184 -10.69 -21.26 5.57
C LEU A 184 -9.74 -20.54 4.61
N LEU A 185 -9.94 -19.24 4.39
CA LEU A 185 -9.13 -18.44 3.48
C LEU A 185 -7.74 -18.15 4.03
N LYS A 186 -7.52 -18.14 5.35
CA LYS A 186 -6.20 -17.85 5.96
C LYS A 186 -5.55 -16.55 5.45
N ASP A 187 -6.39 -15.56 5.16
CA ASP A 187 -6.02 -14.25 4.65
C ASP A 187 -6.27 -13.17 5.71
N THR A 188 -5.22 -12.47 6.14
CA THR A 188 -5.30 -11.49 7.24
C THR A 188 -6.12 -10.25 6.88
N HIS A 189 -6.34 -9.95 5.60
CA HIS A 189 -7.19 -8.87 5.14
C HIS A 189 -8.68 -9.25 5.06
N VAL A 190 -9.02 -10.51 5.35
CA VAL A 190 -10.40 -10.94 5.54
C VAL A 190 -10.83 -10.71 6.99
N ARG A 191 -11.81 -9.84 7.17
CA ARG A 191 -12.38 -9.49 8.49
C ARG A 191 -13.90 -9.50 8.42
N LEU A 192 -14.54 -9.84 9.54
CA LEU A 192 -15.98 -9.68 9.76
C LEU A 192 -16.23 -9.11 11.15
N SER A 193 -17.13 -8.14 11.29
CA SER A 193 -17.51 -7.56 12.57
C SER A 193 -19.03 -7.44 12.70
N ASP A 194 -19.58 -7.78 13.87
CA ASP A 194 -20.98 -7.51 14.21
C ASP A 194 -21.16 -6.28 15.11
N GLY A 195 -20.07 -5.51 15.31
CA GLY A 195 -19.99 -4.37 16.23
C GLY A 195 -19.62 -4.75 17.67
N LYS A 196 -19.65 -6.03 18.05
CA LYS A 196 -19.24 -6.54 19.36
C LYS A 196 -18.10 -7.55 19.26
N ARG A 197 -18.21 -8.45 18.31
CA ARG A 197 -17.26 -9.51 17.96
C ARG A 197 -16.59 -9.13 16.66
N VAL A 198 -15.31 -9.50 16.56
CA VAL A 198 -14.55 -9.35 15.34
C VAL A 198 -13.86 -10.67 15.03
N ALA A 199 -14.15 -11.22 13.86
CA ALA A 199 -13.43 -12.35 13.30
C ALA A 199 -12.34 -11.78 12.39
N HIS A 200 -11.10 -11.79 12.89
CA HIS A 200 -9.91 -11.58 12.07
C HIS A 200 -9.44 -12.94 11.60
N VAL A 201 -9.48 -13.17 10.29
CA VAL A 201 -8.87 -14.37 9.72
C VAL A 201 -7.36 -14.24 9.91
N LYS A 202 -6.72 -15.28 10.45
CA LYS A 202 -5.27 -15.26 10.70
C LYS A 202 -4.60 -16.26 9.77
N LYS A 203 -3.54 -15.83 9.08
CA LYS A 203 -2.70 -16.74 8.30
C LYS A 203 -1.97 -17.76 9.19
N PHE A 204 -1.50 -17.32 10.36
CA PHE A 204 -0.78 -18.15 11.32
C PHE A 204 -1.44 -18.07 12.71
N PRO A 205 -1.44 -19.17 13.49
CA PRO A 205 -1.93 -19.15 14.85
C PRO A 205 -1.04 -18.27 15.72
N VAL A 206 -1.66 -17.65 16.70
CA VAL A 206 -0.94 -16.93 17.76
C VAL A 206 -0.07 -17.92 18.54
N VAL A 207 1.21 -17.59 18.71
CA VAL A 207 2.13 -18.38 19.53
C VAL A 207 2.17 -17.78 20.93
N ILE A 208 1.76 -18.57 21.92
CA ILE A 208 1.92 -18.25 23.35
C ILE A 208 3.10 -19.05 23.88
N GLN A 209 4.05 -18.38 24.53
CA GLN A 209 5.22 -19.03 25.14
C GLN A 209 5.33 -18.76 26.63
N ALA A 210 6.03 -19.64 27.36
CA ALA A 210 6.38 -19.38 28.75
C ALA A 210 7.51 -18.33 28.81
N GLY A 211 7.18 -17.12 29.24
CA GLY A 211 8.15 -16.08 29.57
C GLY A 211 8.55 -16.13 31.04
N PRO A 212 9.58 -15.35 31.42
CA PRO A 212 10.09 -15.31 32.79
C PRO A 212 9.05 -14.86 33.83
N ASN A 213 8.01 -14.13 33.41
CA ASN A 213 6.92 -13.63 34.27
C ASN A 213 5.55 -14.24 33.93
N GLY A 214 5.51 -15.37 33.22
CA GLY A 214 4.27 -16.02 32.77
C GLY A 214 4.12 -16.06 31.24
N PRO A 215 2.93 -16.46 30.75
CA PRO A 215 2.68 -16.58 29.31
C PRO A 215 2.88 -15.25 28.57
N VAL A 216 3.68 -15.27 27.51
CA VAL A 216 3.94 -14.13 26.62
C VAL A 216 3.27 -14.39 25.29
N LEU A 217 2.45 -13.42 24.87
CA LEU A 217 1.90 -13.34 23.53
C LEU A 217 2.99 -12.79 22.61
N LEU A 218 3.44 -13.60 21.65
CA LEU A 218 4.45 -13.18 20.69
C LEU A 218 3.77 -12.68 19.43
N ASP A 219 3.23 -11.46 19.54
CA ASP A 219 2.70 -10.70 18.43
C ASP A 219 3.71 -9.65 17.94
N ASP A 220 3.34 -8.94 16.89
CA ASP A 220 4.05 -7.79 16.34
C ASP A 220 4.36 -6.76 17.43
N HIS A 221 3.37 -6.36 18.24
CA HIS A 221 3.54 -5.35 19.27
C HIS A 221 4.63 -5.73 20.30
N TYR A 222 4.66 -6.99 20.74
CA TYR A 222 5.69 -7.46 21.67
C TYR A 222 7.09 -7.40 21.04
N LEU A 223 7.22 -7.85 19.80
CA LEU A 223 8.50 -7.90 19.09
C LEU A 223 8.99 -6.49 18.71
N GLU A 224 8.08 -5.61 18.30
CA GLU A 224 8.35 -4.20 18.05
C GLU A 224 8.85 -3.51 19.30
N ALA A 225 8.13 -3.63 20.42
CA ALA A 225 8.54 -3.06 21.70
C ALA A 225 9.91 -3.59 22.14
N GLY A 226 10.17 -4.88 21.92
CA GLY A 226 11.48 -5.50 22.15
C GLY A 226 12.59 -4.89 21.29
N LEU A 227 12.34 -4.69 19.99
CA LEU A 227 13.30 -4.05 19.09
C LEU A 227 13.57 -2.59 19.52
N VAL A 228 12.53 -1.81 19.85
CA VAL A 228 12.68 -0.44 20.34
C VAL A 228 13.53 -0.40 21.62
N ALA A 229 13.25 -1.29 22.58
CA ALA A 229 14.01 -1.40 23.81
C ALA A 229 15.48 -1.77 23.55
N TYR A 230 15.74 -2.72 22.64
CA TYR A 230 17.09 -3.10 22.23
C TYR A 230 17.86 -1.94 21.59
N LEU A 231 17.22 -1.18 20.68
CA LEU A 231 17.83 -0.04 19.99
C LEU A 231 18.13 1.15 20.92
N LYS A 232 17.34 1.32 21.99
CA LYS A 232 17.53 2.38 23.01
C LYS A 232 18.39 1.93 24.20
N GLY A 233 18.63 0.63 24.35
CA GLY A 233 19.34 0.04 25.49
C GLY A 233 20.87 0.06 25.37
N ALA A 234 21.54 -0.40 26.42
CA ALA A 234 23.01 -0.43 26.49
C ALA A 234 23.66 -1.39 25.47
N GLY A 235 22.93 -2.45 25.07
CA GLY A 235 23.37 -3.44 24.07
C GLY A 235 23.10 -3.05 22.62
N THR A 236 22.65 -1.81 22.37
CA THR A 236 22.30 -1.33 21.03
C THR A 236 23.47 -1.46 20.05
N PRO A 237 23.21 -1.83 18.77
CA PRO A 237 24.23 -1.82 17.72
C PRO A 237 24.57 -0.40 17.25
N LEU A 238 23.92 0.64 17.79
CA LEU A 238 24.08 2.03 17.38
C LEU A 238 25.12 2.77 18.22
N GLU A 239 25.79 3.77 17.64
CA GLU A 239 26.83 4.59 18.29
C GLU A 239 26.31 5.27 19.57
N ALA A 240 25.02 5.62 19.58
CA ALA A 240 24.27 6.11 20.74
C ALA A 240 22.87 5.47 20.74
N PRO A 241 22.14 5.46 21.87
CA PRO A 241 20.74 5.04 21.90
C PRO A 241 19.92 5.67 20.76
N ALA A 242 19.06 4.87 20.14
CA ALA A 242 18.25 5.33 19.00
C ALA A 242 17.43 6.58 19.37
N LYS A 243 17.41 7.53 18.44
CA LYS A 243 16.46 8.65 18.47
C LYS A 243 15.14 8.21 17.86
N SER A 244 14.07 8.90 18.21
CA SER A 244 12.74 8.65 17.66
C SER A 244 12.14 9.93 17.06
N THR A 245 11.37 9.79 15.99
CA THR A 245 10.62 10.88 15.35
C THR A 245 9.34 10.33 14.70
N GLY A 246 8.46 11.22 14.24
CA GLY A 246 7.20 10.84 13.61
C GLY A 246 6.29 10.05 14.54
N ASN A 247 6.01 10.61 15.73
CA ASN A 247 5.16 9.96 16.74
C ASN A 247 5.68 8.56 17.16
N ASP A 248 7.00 8.46 17.34
CA ASP A 248 7.73 7.23 17.67
C ASP A 248 7.68 6.10 16.61
N GLN A 249 7.08 6.36 15.45
CA GLN A 249 7.01 5.39 14.34
C GLN A 249 8.34 5.20 13.61
N ILE A 250 9.32 6.06 13.85
CA ILE A 250 10.67 5.95 13.30
C ILE A 250 11.68 5.92 14.44
N ALA A 251 12.53 4.90 14.48
CA ALA A 251 13.73 4.87 15.31
C ALA A 251 14.99 4.89 14.44
N TYR A 252 15.95 5.77 14.72
CA TYR A 252 17.11 5.96 13.86
C TYR A 252 18.41 6.25 14.62
N GLY A 253 19.54 5.98 13.96
CA GLY A 253 20.88 6.27 14.50
C GLY A 253 22.00 5.79 13.58
N ARG A 254 23.25 6.11 13.91
CA ARG A 254 24.44 5.58 13.21
C ARG A 254 24.81 4.22 13.80
N LEU A 255 25.17 3.27 12.93
CA LEU A 255 25.61 1.94 13.33
C LEU A 255 27.05 1.97 13.82
N ARG A 256 27.33 1.28 14.92
CA ARG A 256 28.70 1.00 15.34
C ARG A 256 29.33 0.04 14.35
N SER A 257 30.58 0.32 14.00
CA SER A 257 31.41 -0.68 13.34
C SER A 257 32.45 -1.26 14.31
N LYS A 258 32.73 -2.56 14.14
CA LYS A 258 33.84 -3.25 14.80
C LYS A 258 35.21 -2.92 14.17
N ARG A 259 35.25 -2.36 12.95
CA ARG A 259 36.49 -1.90 12.30
C ARG A 259 36.35 -0.42 11.91
N ALA A 260 37.34 0.40 12.21
CA ALA A 260 37.29 1.84 11.89
C ALA A 260 37.04 2.14 10.39
N ALA A 261 37.44 1.24 9.48
CA ALA A 261 37.21 1.33 8.04
C ALA A 261 35.72 1.17 7.64
N ASP A 262 34.94 0.39 8.41
CA ASP A 262 33.51 0.12 8.16
C ASP A 262 32.61 1.12 8.92
N SER A 263 33.19 2.21 9.45
CA SER A 263 32.43 3.31 10.05
C SER A 263 31.67 4.11 8.98
N GLY A 264 30.48 4.58 9.36
CA GLY A 264 29.66 5.48 8.55
C GLY A 264 28.43 4.85 7.90
N TYR A 265 27.75 3.89 8.53
CA TYR A 265 26.44 3.41 8.09
C TYR A 265 25.30 3.94 8.96
N GLY A 266 24.14 4.15 8.35
CA GLY A 266 22.91 4.54 9.04
C GLY A 266 22.02 3.34 9.36
N TYR A 267 21.13 3.53 10.31
CA TYR A 267 20.03 2.62 10.60
C TYR A 267 18.74 3.42 10.75
N ILE A 268 17.66 2.91 10.16
CA ILE A 268 16.30 3.39 10.37
C ILE A 268 15.35 2.19 10.50
N ALA A 269 14.62 2.12 11.60
CA ALA A 269 13.46 1.23 11.74
C ALA A 269 12.19 2.07 11.56
N ILE A 270 11.25 1.54 10.78
CA ILE A 270 9.96 2.17 10.51
C ILE A 270 8.88 1.18 10.93
N PHE A 271 8.07 1.54 11.91
CA PHE A 271 7.15 0.62 12.58
C PHE A 271 5.72 0.65 12.02
N SER A 272 5.35 1.71 11.28
CA SER A 272 4.07 1.80 10.58
C SER A 272 4.19 2.49 9.23
N MET A 273 3.14 2.41 8.42
CA MET A 273 2.96 3.18 7.17
C MET A 273 1.84 4.23 7.31
N ASP A 274 1.63 4.71 8.53
CA ASP A 274 0.66 5.73 8.95
C ASP A 274 1.02 6.26 10.36
N TRP A 275 0.23 7.18 10.89
CA TRP A 275 0.34 7.75 12.26
C TRP A 275 1.63 8.53 12.59
N PHE A 276 2.26 9.18 11.60
CA PHE A 276 3.48 9.97 11.84
C PHE A 276 3.19 11.31 12.53
N GLY A 277 1.96 11.82 12.39
CA GLY A 277 1.50 13.05 13.02
C GLY A 277 0.98 12.84 14.45
N LYS A 278 1.17 13.83 15.33
CA LYS A 278 0.63 13.77 16.69
C LYS A 278 -0.89 13.87 16.68
N GLY A 279 -1.57 12.83 17.20
CA GLY A 279 -3.04 12.76 17.20
C GLY A 279 -3.65 12.59 15.81
N GLU A 280 -2.82 12.23 14.82
CA GLU A 280 -3.27 11.81 13.50
C GLU A 280 -4.29 10.67 13.64
N ASN A 281 -5.25 10.60 12.71
CA ASN A 281 -6.25 9.54 12.62
C ASN A 281 -6.80 9.41 11.22
N ASP A 282 -7.66 8.41 10.98
CA ASP A 282 -8.21 8.09 9.66
C ASP A 282 -8.97 9.27 9.02
N ASN A 283 -9.43 10.26 9.81
CA ASN A 283 -10.07 11.47 9.26
C ASN A 283 -9.06 12.53 8.78
N VAL A 284 -7.76 12.33 9.02
CA VAL A 284 -6.71 13.23 8.55
C VAL A 284 -6.44 12.94 7.07
N PRO A 285 -6.57 13.94 6.18
CA PRO A 285 -6.36 13.75 4.75
C PRO A 285 -4.99 13.13 4.45
N LEU A 286 -4.94 12.20 3.50
CA LEU A 286 -3.72 11.46 3.18
C LEU A 286 -2.53 12.37 2.87
N ASP A 287 -2.72 13.46 2.14
CA ASP A 287 -1.66 14.45 1.86
C ASP A 287 -1.04 15.02 3.14
N THR A 288 -1.86 15.25 4.16
CA THR A 288 -1.40 15.73 5.47
C THR A 288 -0.61 14.65 6.19
N ARG A 289 -1.04 13.39 6.12
CA ARG A 289 -0.32 12.24 6.68
C ARG A 289 1.03 12.02 5.98
N VAL A 290 1.07 12.16 4.66
CA VAL A 290 2.32 12.17 3.87
C VAL A 290 3.22 13.32 4.31
N GLN A 291 2.69 14.52 4.57
CA GLN A 291 3.48 15.64 5.08
C GLN A 291 4.03 15.39 6.50
N SER A 292 3.26 14.74 7.37
CA SER A 292 3.71 14.31 8.70
C SER A 292 4.91 13.37 8.58
N LEU A 293 4.81 12.33 7.74
CA LEU A 293 5.91 11.44 7.41
C LEU A 293 7.10 12.22 6.86
N GLN A 294 6.87 13.15 5.93
CA GLN A 294 7.96 13.86 5.29
C GLN A 294 8.81 14.66 6.29
N THR A 295 8.15 15.27 7.27
CA THR A 295 8.81 16.01 8.35
C THR A 295 9.66 15.07 9.22
N ALA A 296 9.11 13.89 9.57
CA ALA A 296 9.82 12.88 10.36
C ALA A 296 11.06 12.32 9.61
N MET A 297 10.91 12.01 8.33
CA MET A 297 12.02 11.54 7.50
C MET A 297 13.09 12.61 7.29
N ASP A 298 12.73 13.89 7.15
CA ASP A 298 13.70 14.98 7.05
C ASP A 298 14.56 15.11 8.30
N GLU A 299 14.00 14.87 9.49
CA GLU A 299 14.75 14.85 10.75
C GLU A 299 15.73 13.67 10.80
N ALA A 300 15.24 12.45 10.55
CA ALA A 300 16.06 11.24 10.56
C ALA A 300 17.19 11.31 9.52
N ILE A 301 16.88 11.70 8.29
CA ILE A 301 17.86 11.82 7.20
C ILE A 301 18.89 12.90 7.49
N ALA A 302 18.51 14.02 8.11
CA ALA A 302 19.47 15.05 8.50
C ALA A 302 20.53 14.51 9.47
N ALA A 303 20.11 13.70 10.43
CA ALA A 303 21.03 13.07 11.38
C ALA A 303 21.94 12.02 10.72
N LEU A 304 21.49 11.41 9.62
CA LEU A 304 22.18 10.35 8.88
C LEU A 304 22.92 10.85 7.63
N GLN A 305 23.01 12.16 7.39
CA GLN A 305 23.78 12.68 6.26
C GLN A 305 25.24 12.20 6.29
N GLY A 306 25.79 11.93 5.10
CA GLY A 306 27.17 11.48 4.91
C GLY A 306 27.42 10.00 5.22
N VAL A 307 26.39 9.20 5.52
CA VAL A 307 26.56 7.74 5.60
C VAL A 307 26.85 7.14 4.21
N LYS A 308 27.60 6.05 4.18
CA LYS A 308 27.97 5.31 2.97
C LYS A 308 26.91 4.32 2.51
N GLY A 309 25.94 4.03 3.38
CA GLY A 309 24.89 3.03 3.21
C GLY A 309 23.96 3.03 4.43
N ILE A 310 22.80 2.39 4.31
CA ILE A 310 21.78 2.38 5.36
C ILE A 310 21.13 1.00 5.50
N VAL A 311 20.82 0.64 6.74
CA VAL A 311 19.90 -0.45 7.05
C VAL A 311 18.51 0.13 7.25
N VAL A 312 17.54 -0.32 6.45
CA VAL A 312 16.11 -0.01 6.61
C VAL A 312 15.43 -1.23 7.19
N ASP A 313 14.84 -1.11 8.38
CA ASP A 313 14.23 -2.23 9.10
C ASP A 313 12.70 -2.10 9.10
N LEU A 314 12.03 -3.02 8.39
CA LEU A 314 10.58 -3.14 8.30
C LEU A 314 10.07 -4.43 8.98
N ARG A 315 10.92 -5.13 9.76
CA ARG A 315 10.59 -6.45 10.29
C ARG A 315 9.27 -6.49 11.05
N TYR A 316 8.94 -5.45 11.82
CA TYR A 316 7.72 -5.41 12.63
C TYR A 316 6.76 -4.31 12.19
N ASN A 317 6.69 -4.05 10.88
CA ASN A 317 5.81 -3.04 10.31
C ASN A 317 4.51 -3.65 9.78
N GLY A 318 3.39 -3.31 10.43
CA GLY A 318 2.06 -3.85 10.14
C GLY A 318 1.38 -3.29 8.88
N GLY A 319 1.99 -2.29 8.22
CA GLY A 319 1.42 -1.63 7.05
C GLY A 319 0.73 -0.30 7.39
N GLY A 320 -0.28 0.05 6.60
CA GLY A 320 -0.84 1.41 6.54
C GLY A 320 -1.11 1.77 5.08
N GLU A 321 -0.52 2.87 4.60
CA GLU A 321 -0.83 3.41 3.27
C GLU A 321 0.27 3.20 2.21
N ASP A 322 -0.13 2.82 1.00
CA ASP A 322 0.76 2.70 -0.15
C ASP A 322 1.45 4.02 -0.52
N ALA A 323 0.77 5.16 -0.34
CA ALA A 323 1.37 6.47 -0.58
C ALA A 323 2.54 6.76 0.37
N ILE A 324 2.42 6.32 1.63
CA ILE A 324 3.48 6.45 2.64
C ILE A 324 4.65 5.53 2.29
N ALA A 325 4.37 4.29 1.88
CA ALA A 325 5.38 3.34 1.39
C ALA A 325 6.23 3.92 0.24
N LEU A 326 5.58 4.53 -0.76
CA LEU A 326 6.26 5.18 -1.88
C LEU A 326 7.04 6.42 -1.45
N ALA A 327 6.48 7.24 -0.56
CA ALA A 327 7.14 8.44 -0.05
C ALA A 327 8.41 8.10 0.76
N ILE A 328 8.42 6.98 1.50
CA ILE A 328 9.62 6.44 2.15
C ILE A 328 10.65 6.03 1.10
N ALA A 329 10.27 5.22 0.11
CA ALA A 329 11.21 4.80 -0.94
C ALA A 329 11.77 5.99 -1.74
N GLY A 330 10.96 7.02 -1.95
CA GLY A 330 11.34 8.28 -2.59
C GLY A 330 12.47 9.03 -1.89
N ARG A 331 12.74 8.74 -0.62
CA ARG A 331 13.88 9.30 0.12
C ARG A 331 15.23 8.76 -0.32
N PHE A 332 15.25 7.59 -0.96
CA PHE A 332 16.49 6.89 -1.27
C PHE A 332 16.80 6.86 -2.78
N THR A 333 16.17 7.74 -3.56
CA THR A 333 16.42 7.83 -5.01
C THR A 333 16.36 9.26 -5.52
N HIS A 334 17.08 9.52 -6.62
CA HIS A 334 16.98 10.75 -7.41
C HIS A 334 16.33 10.52 -8.78
N VAL A 335 16.00 9.27 -9.11
CA VAL A 335 15.43 8.89 -10.40
C VAL A 335 14.12 8.14 -10.14
N PRO A 336 13.03 8.46 -10.87
CA PRO A 336 11.81 7.67 -10.79
C PRO A 336 12.07 6.19 -11.11
N ARG A 337 11.46 5.28 -10.34
CA ARG A 337 11.60 3.83 -10.53
C ARG A 337 10.22 3.15 -10.53
N PRO A 338 9.90 2.26 -11.49
CA PRO A 338 8.71 1.42 -11.41
C PRO A 338 8.74 0.60 -10.12
N ALA A 339 7.71 0.71 -9.28
CA ALA A 339 7.68 0.09 -7.97
C ALA A 339 6.92 -1.23 -7.99
N TRP A 340 5.67 -1.18 -8.46
CA TRP A 340 4.74 -2.29 -8.53
C TRP A 340 3.56 -1.88 -9.42
N SER A 341 2.69 -2.83 -9.70
CA SER A 341 1.42 -2.59 -10.39
C SER A 341 0.32 -3.40 -9.73
N LYS A 342 -0.92 -2.95 -9.89
CA LYS A 342 -2.09 -3.66 -9.36
C LYS A 342 -3.28 -3.62 -10.29
N ARG A 343 -4.21 -4.55 -10.12
CA ARG A 343 -5.46 -4.61 -10.88
C ARG A 343 -6.57 -5.24 -10.05
N ALA A 344 -7.77 -4.69 -10.16
CA ALA A 344 -8.95 -5.25 -9.52
C ALA A 344 -9.37 -6.56 -10.21
N TYR A 345 -9.84 -7.51 -9.41
CA TYR A 345 -10.46 -8.75 -9.84
C TYR A 345 -11.98 -8.69 -9.68
N GLU A 346 -12.69 -9.20 -10.67
CA GLU A 346 -14.14 -9.34 -10.63
C GLU A 346 -14.58 -10.50 -11.52
N LYS A 347 -15.30 -11.46 -10.92
CA LYS A 347 -16.02 -12.56 -11.59
C LYS A 347 -15.17 -13.33 -12.61
N GLY A 348 -13.99 -13.76 -12.17
CA GLY A 348 -13.04 -14.53 -12.99
C GLY A 348 -12.25 -13.69 -14.00
N LYS A 349 -12.34 -12.36 -13.92
CA LYS A 349 -11.65 -11.43 -14.82
C LYS A 349 -10.86 -10.38 -14.03
N THR A 350 -9.91 -9.76 -14.69
CA THR A 350 -9.16 -8.62 -14.14
C THR A 350 -9.42 -7.36 -14.94
N HIS A 351 -9.45 -6.23 -14.27
CA HIS A 351 -9.59 -4.90 -14.86
C HIS A 351 -8.24 -4.34 -15.32
N ALA A 352 -8.24 -3.09 -15.79
CA ALA A 352 -7.03 -2.41 -16.24
C ALA A 352 -5.93 -2.41 -15.15
N THR A 353 -4.68 -2.56 -15.59
CA THR A 353 -3.53 -2.53 -14.68
C THR A 353 -3.13 -1.10 -14.39
N PHE A 354 -3.06 -0.76 -13.11
CA PHE A 354 -2.54 0.50 -12.62
C PHE A 354 -1.08 0.33 -12.23
N HIS A 355 -0.22 1.19 -12.74
CA HIS A 355 1.23 1.13 -12.52
C HIS A 355 1.66 2.22 -11.56
N MET A 356 2.46 1.83 -10.57
CA MET A 356 3.00 2.74 -9.58
C MET A 356 4.51 2.87 -9.74
N SER A 357 5.01 4.07 -9.45
CA SER A 357 6.44 4.36 -9.47
C SER A 357 6.86 5.13 -8.23
N VAL A 358 8.02 4.78 -7.69
CA VAL A 358 8.71 5.62 -6.71
C VAL A 358 9.08 6.93 -7.38
N GLN A 359 8.67 8.05 -6.80
CA GLN A 359 9.11 9.38 -7.20
C GLN A 359 10.17 9.89 -6.24
N PRO A 360 11.24 10.56 -6.72
CA PRO A 360 12.19 11.23 -5.84
C PRO A 360 11.47 12.22 -4.93
N SER A 361 11.79 12.18 -3.64
CA SER A 361 11.26 13.11 -2.65
C SER A 361 11.68 14.55 -2.96
N SER A 362 10.78 15.50 -2.73
CA SER A 362 11.09 16.94 -2.72
C SER A 362 11.82 17.40 -1.46
N GLY A 363 11.70 16.64 -0.36
CA GLY A 363 12.44 16.85 0.89
C GLY A 363 13.87 16.28 0.84
N LYS A 364 14.52 16.15 2.00
CA LYS A 364 15.89 15.61 2.08
C LYS A 364 15.93 14.17 1.59
N ALA A 365 16.94 13.87 0.78
CA ALA A 365 17.18 12.54 0.23
C ALA A 365 18.49 11.95 0.76
N LEU A 366 18.58 10.63 0.72
CA LEU A 366 19.74 9.83 1.10
C LEU A 366 19.90 8.66 0.12
N PRO A 367 20.25 8.91 -1.16
CA PRO A 367 20.41 7.87 -2.18
C PRO A 367 21.69 7.07 -1.98
N VAL A 368 21.69 6.19 -0.99
CA VAL A 368 22.83 5.34 -0.61
C VAL A 368 22.42 3.87 -0.72
N PRO A 369 23.37 2.91 -0.81
CA PRO A 369 23.05 1.49 -0.77
C PRO A 369 22.18 1.11 0.44
N ILE A 370 21.20 0.25 0.22
CA ILE A 370 20.22 -0.16 1.23
C ILE A 370 20.38 -1.65 1.52
N VAL A 371 20.48 -2.00 2.80
CA VAL A 371 20.08 -3.34 3.25
C VAL A 371 18.71 -3.25 3.92
N LEU A 372 17.74 -3.94 3.35
CA LEU A 372 16.36 -3.97 3.83
C LEU A 372 16.13 -5.21 4.70
N LEU A 373 15.69 -5.02 5.94
CA LEU A 373 15.30 -6.11 6.84
C LEU A 373 13.78 -6.30 6.83
N THR A 374 13.36 -7.55 6.65
CA THR A 374 11.94 -7.93 6.59
C THR A 374 11.68 -9.19 7.41
N SER A 375 10.46 -9.36 7.89
CA SER A 375 10.04 -10.58 8.58
C SER A 375 8.63 -10.98 8.17
N ASP A 376 8.11 -12.08 8.71
CA ASP A 376 6.71 -12.42 8.53
C ASP A 376 5.78 -11.38 9.16
N PHE A 377 6.23 -10.49 10.05
CA PHE A 377 5.45 -9.35 10.55
C PHE A 377 5.50 -8.10 9.66
N THR A 378 6.20 -8.14 8.53
CA THR A 378 6.09 -7.13 7.48
C THR A 378 4.82 -7.40 6.66
N VAL A 379 3.80 -6.55 6.78
CA VAL A 379 2.42 -6.79 6.29
C VAL A 379 1.92 -5.60 5.45
N SER A 380 1.03 -5.86 4.48
CA SER A 380 0.25 -4.83 3.78
C SER A 380 1.15 -3.76 3.11
N ALA A 381 0.92 -2.47 3.34
CA ALA A 381 1.74 -1.40 2.75
C ALA A 381 3.25 -1.50 3.08
N ALA A 382 3.65 -2.24 4.13
CA ALA A 382 5.06 -2.52 4.36
C ALA A 382 5.66 -3.50 3.34
N GLU A 383 4.84 -4.37 2.76
CA GLU A 383 5.20 -5.25 1.66
C GLU A 383 5.30 -4.47 0.34
N THR A 384 4.42 -3.50 0.12
CA THR A 384 4.53 -2.60 -1.05
C THR A 384 5.72 -1.66 -0.91
N ALA A 385 6.06 -1.21 0.31
CA ALA A 385 7.31 -0.53 0.61
C ALA A 385 8.53 -1.41 0.32
N THR A 386 8.44 -2.71 0.64
CA THR A 386 9.49 -3.69 0.31
C THR A 386 9.70 -3.78 -1.20
N MET A 387 8.64 -3.91 -2.00
CA MET A 387 8.75 -3.88 -3.47
C MET A 387 9.33 -2.55 -3.98
N ALA A 388 8.87 -1.42 -3.45
CA ALA A 388 9.34 -0.09 -3.84
C ALA A 388 10.83 0.13 -3.54
N LEU A 389 11.32 -0.31 -2.37
CA LEU A 389 12.74 -0.22 -2.00
C LEU A 389 13.62 -1.18 -2.83
N ARG A 390 13.13 -2.40 -3.13
CA ARG A 390 13.83 -3.36 -4.00
C ARG A 390 13.95 -2.89 -5.45
N ALA A 391 13.03 -2.04 -5.91
CA ALA A 391 13.12 -1.42 -7.23
C ALA A 391 14.26 -0.38 -7.35
N LEU A 392 14.84 0.05 -6.22
CA LEU A 392 15.96 0.98 -6.19
C LEU A 392 17.30 0.25 -6.47
N PRO A 393 18.28 0.92 -7.10
CA PRO A 393 19.59 0.33 -7.33
C PRO A 393 20.32 0.09 -6.00
N ALA A 394 21.13 -0.96 -5.94
CA ALA A 394 21.93 -1.31 -4.77
C ALA A 394 21.10 -1.51 -3.48
N THR A 395 19.95 -2.17 -3.61
CA THR A 395 19.18 -2.70 -2.47
C THR A 395 19.40 -4.21 -2.32
N LEU A 396 19.58 -4.69 -1.10
CA LEU A 396 19.66 -6.10 -0.73
C LEU A 396 18.66 -6.39 0.41
N GLN A 397 17.77 -7.35 0.23
CA GLN A 397 16.82 -7.77 1.26
C GLN A 397 17.36 -8.96 2.07
N ILE A 398 17.28 -8.88 3.40
CA ILE A 398 17.68 -9.92 4.36
C ILE A 398 16.51 -10.20 5.31
N GLY A 399 16.35 -11.44 5.74
CA GLY A 399 15.42 -11.80 6.82
C GLY A 399 14.54 -12.98 6.45
N GLN A 400 13.23 -12.84 6.66
CA GLN A 400 12.23 -13.83 6.27
C GLN A 400 11.36 -13.26 5.13
N PRO A 401 10.64 -14.11 4.38
CA PRO A 401 9.57 -13.63 3.51
C PRO A 401 8.59 -12.76 4.30
N THR A 402 8.05 -11.73 3.64
CA THR A 402 6.97 -10.92 4.21
C THR A 402 5.69 -11.75 4.38
N ARG A 403 4.62 -11.18 4.97
CA ARG A 403 3.41 -11.97 5.30
C ARG A 403 2.68 -12.49 4.07
N GLY A 404 2.73 -11.82 2.93
CA GLY A 404 1.94 -12.16 1.73
C GLY A 404 0.48 -11.78 1.90
N VAL A 405 0.22 -10.55 2.35
CA VAL A 405 -1.10 -9.95 2.52
C VAL A 405 -1.06 -8.54 1.90
N LEU A 406 -0.93 -8.47 0.57
CA LEU A 406 -0.60 -7.25 -0.18
C LEU A 406 -1.84 -6.50 -0.69
N SER A 407 -2.89 -7.20 -1.10
CA SER A 407 -4.10 -6.60 -1.65
C SER A 407 -4.69 -5.55 -0.71
N ASP A 408 -5.11 -4.41 -1.23
CA ASP A 408 -5.95 -3.51 -0.46
C ASP A 408 -7.23 -4.22 0.00
N ARG A 409 -7.76 -3.75 1.13
CA ARG A 409 -9.02 -4.24 1.68
C ARG A 409 -10.19 -3.61 0.94
N LEU A 410 -10.94 -4.44 0.22
CA LEU A 410 -12.26 -4.06 -0.27
C LEU A 410 -13.26 -4.16 0.89
N GLU A 411 -13.58 -3.00 1.47
CA GLU A 411 -14.56 -2.88 2.54
C GLU A 411 -16.00 -2.96 1.99
N LYS A 412 -16.83 -3.81 2.60
CA LYS A 412 -18.22 -4.10 2.22
C LYS A 412 -19.13 -4.19 3.44
N ILE A 413 -20.44 -4.10 3.21
CA ILE A 413 -21.45 -4.33 4.25
C ILE A 413 -22.39 -5.47 3.90
N LEU A 414 -22.79 -6.25 4.89
CA LEU A 414 -23.87 -7.23 4.77
C LEU A 414 -25.25 -6.57 4.86
N PRO A 415 -26.32 -7.23 4.36
CA PRO A 415 -27.69 -6.75 4.52
C PRO A 415 -28.09 -6.46 5.97
N ASN A 416 -27.53 -7.18 6.96
CA ASN A 416 -27.74 -6.95 8.39
C ASN A 416 -26.89 -5.80 8.98
N GLY A 417 -26.10 -5.11 8.18
CA GLY A 417 -25.24 -3.99 8.59
C GLY A 417 -23.85 -4.38 9.07
N TRP A 418 -23.47 -5.66 9.05
CA TRP A 418 -22.12 -6.09 9.47
C TRP A 418 -21.07 -5.71 8.44
N PRO A 419 -20.04 -4.92 8.81
CA PRO A 419 -18.93 -4.66 7.91
C PRO A 419 -18.01 -5.88 7.80
N PHE A 420 -17.49 -6.09 6.60
CA PHE A 420 -16.49 -7.11 6.30
C PHE A 420 -15.55 -6.63 5.19
N SER A 421 -14.36 -7.22 5.14
CA SER A 421 -13.36 -6.91 4.13
C SER A 421 -12.89 -8.16 3.41
N LEU A 422 -12.41 -7.98 2.17
CA LEU A 422 -11.82 -9.04 1.36
C LEU A 422 -10.74 -8.50 0.42
N SER A 423 -9.88 -9.39 -0.07
CA SER A 423 -8.77 -9.08 -0.97
C SER A 423 -9.20 -9.19 -2.44
N ASN A 424 -9.38 -8.06 -3.13
CA ASN A 424 -9.85 -7.99 -4.53
C ASN A 424 -8.81 -7.45 -5.51
N GLU A 425 -7.62 -7.04 -5.06
CA GLU A 425 -6.60 -6.45 -5.91
C GLU A 425 -5.39 -7.36 -6.03
N ILE A 426 -4.95 -7.62 -7.26
CA ILE A 426 -3.76 -8.44 -7.53
C ILE A 426 -2.57 -7.51 -7.69
N TYR A 427 -1.68 -7.50 -6.70
CA TYR A 427 -0.41 -6.77 -6.74
C TYR A 427 0.68 -7.59 -7.42
N MET A 428 1.49 -6.91 -8.23
CA MET A 428 2.60 -7.48 -8.99
C MET A 428 3.82 -6.58 -8.89
N ASP A 429 5.00 -7.18 -8.75
CA ASP A 429 6.26 -6.45 -8.87
C ASP A 429 6.51 -5.96 -10.32
N PRO A 430 7.59 -5.21 -10.60
CA PRO A 430 7.90 -4.73 -11.95
C PRO A 430 8.14 -5.84 -12.98
N HIS A 431 8.31 -7.09 -12.55
CA HIS A 431 8.47 -8.27 -13.40
C HIS A 431 7.17 -9.07 -13.59
N GLY A 432 6.06 -8.61 -12.99
CA GLY A 432 4.76 -9.29 -13.06
C GLY A 432 4.57 -10.39 -12.02
N THR A 433 5.46 -10.49 -11.02
CA THR A 433 5.40 -11.53 -9.97
C THR A 433 4.39 -11.15 -8.90
N VAL A 434 3.47 -12.06 -8.58
CA VAL A 434 2.49 -11.90 -7.50
C VAL A 434 3.00 -12.54 -6.23
N PHE A 435 3.00 -11.77 -5.13
CA PHE A 435 3.48 -12.23 -3.81
C PHE A 435 2.36 -12.45 -2.78
N GLU A 436 1.10 -12.25 -3.16
CA GLU A 436 -0.04 -12.58 -2.30
C GLU A 436 0.07 -14.05 -1.82
N VAL A 437 -0.32 -14.32 -0.58
CA VAL A 437 -0.23 -15.62 0.10
C VAL A 437 1.19 -16.08 0.43
N ASN A 438 2.22 -15.72 -0.34
CA ASN A 438 3.58 -16.23 -0.15
C ASN A 438 4.54 -15.24 0.50
N GLY A 439 4.29 -13.95 0.33
CA GLY A 439 5.18 -12.88 0.75
C GLY A 439 6.32 -12.64 -0.25
N VAL A 440 6.89 -11.45 -0.17
CA VAL A 440 8.08 -11.04 -0.92
C VAL A 440 9.29 -11.75 -0.31
N PRO A 441 9.97 -12.66 -1.04
CA PRO A 441 11.09 -13.41 -0.50
C PRO A 441 12.34 -12.51 -0.40
N PRO A 442 13.15 -12.66 0.66
CA PRO A 442 14.43 -11.95 0.77
C PRO A 442 15.48 -12.56 -0.14
N ASP A 443 16.47 -11.76 -0.51
CA ASP A 443 17.63 -12.22 -1.28
C ASP A 443 18.53 -13.13 -0.41
N ILE A 444 18.57 -12.86 0.91
CA ILE A 444 19.24 -13.71 1.91
C ILE A 444 18.24 -14.10 3.00
N VAL A 445 17.90 -15.38 3.05
CA VAL A 445 17.00 -15.92 4.08
C VAL A 445 17.76 -16.17 5.39
N THR A 446 17.24 -15.63 6.49
CA THR A 446 17.68 -15.92 7.86
C THR A 446 16.56 -16.64 8.62
N LYS A 447 16.92 -17.52 9.55
CA LYS A 447 15.92 -18.23 10.36
C LYS A 447 15.32 -17.28 11.39
N ALA A 448 14.00 -17.37 11.59
CA ALA A 448 13.34 -16.72 12.71
C ALA A 448 14.11 -17.04 14.01
N PRO A 449 14.51 -16.04 14.80
CA PRO A 449 15.15 -16.30 16.09
C PRO A 449 14.15 -17.00 17.03
N SER A 450 14.67 -17.79 17.98
CA SER A 450 13.81 -18.28 19.07
C SER A 450 13.23 -17.06 19.80
N PRO A 451 11.93 -17.03 20.12
CA PRO A 451 11.38 -15.88 20.84
C PRO A 451 11.93 -15.72 22.26
N THR A 452 12.53 -16.77 22.81
CA THR A 452 13.27 -16.76 24.10
C THR A 452 14.77 -16.48 23.95
N ALA A 453 15.28 -16.26 22.73
CA ALA A 453 16.67 -15.92 22.52
C ALA A 453 17.01 -14.53 23.11
N PRO A 454 18.28 -14.26 23.45
CA PRO A 454 18.73 -12.92 23.84
C PRO A 454 18.46 -11.88 22.74
N ASP A 455 18.31 -10.61 23.12
CA ASP A 455 17.99 -9.51 22.20
C ASP A 455 19.03 -9.33 21.10
N GLU A 456 20.30 -9.57 21.39
CA GLU A 456 21.36 -9.54 20.36
C GLU A 456 21.11 -10.58 19.27
N GLN A 457 20.53 -11.73 19.62
CA GLN A 457 20.19 -12.77 18.67
C GLN A 457 18.82 -12.52 17.99
N ARG A 458 17.83 -12.00 18.73
CA ARG A 458 16.50 -11.69 18.19
C ARG A 458 16.54 -10.53 17.19
N PHE A 459 17.23 -9.46 17.56
CA PHE A 459 17.18 -8.19 16.85
C PHE A 459 18.51 -7.86 16.18
N GLY A 460 19.63 -8.05 16.89
CA GLY A 460 20.96 -7.63 16.47
C GLY A 460 21.62 -8.48 15.37
N ARG A 461 21.30 -9.78 15.30
CA ARG A 461 21.93 -10.72 14.34
C ARG A 461 21.82 -10.26 12.90
N ASP A 462 20.62 -9.92 12.46
CA ASP A 462 20.37 -9.53 11.06
C ASP A 462 20.88 -8.10 10.77
N ILE A 463 20.90 -7.23 11.79
CA ILE A 463 21.55 -5.90 11.72
C ILE A 463 23.06 -6.04 11.51
N ALA A 464 23.72 -6.94 12.25
CA ALA A 464 25.15 -7.20 12.08
C ALA A 464 25.47 -7.76 10.69
N MET A 465 24.65 -8.71 10.20
CA MET A 465 24.77 -9.24 8.84
C MET A 465 24.57 -8.14 7.79
N ALA A 466 23.64 -7.22 8.02
CA ALA A 466 23.39 -6.10 7.12
C ALA A 466 24.60 -5.18 6.99
N VAL A 467 25.30 -4.88 8.10
CA VAL A 467 26.55 -4.11 8.08
C VAL A 467 27.62 -4.83 7.25
N ASP A 468 27.83 -6.13 7.49
CA ASP A 468 28.81 -6.92 6.74
C ASP A 468 28.51 -6.94 5.23
N LYS A 469 27.24 -6.82 4.83
CA LYS A 469 26.81 -6.77 3.43
C LYS A 469 26.97 -5.39 2.82
N LEU A 470 26.67 -4.32 3.55
CA LEU A 470 26.90 -2.95 3.08
C LEU A 470 28.37 -2.72 2.70
N ASP A 471 29.32 -3.31 3.44
CA ASP A 471 30.76 -3.26 3.12
C ASP A 471 31.12 -3.85 1.75
N GLN A 472 30.30 -4.77 1.25
CA GLN A 472 30.52 -5.49 -0.01
C GLN A 472 29.74 -4.85 -1.17
N MET A 473 28.82 -3.93 -0.88
CA MET A 473 27.94 -3.35 -1.87
C MET A 473 28.63 -2.18 -2.61
N PRO A 474 28.40 -2.05 -3.93
CA PRO A 474 28.85 -0.87 -4.65
C PRO A 474 28.08 0.37 -4.17
N PRO A 475 28.64 1.59 -4.33
CA PRO A 475 27.89 2.82 -4.12
C PRO A 475 26.62 2.85 -4.98
N ALA A 476 25.55 3.45 -4.47
CA ALA A 476 24.36 3.73 -5.27
C ALA A 476 24.74 4.66 -6.43
N LYS A 477 24.45 4.23 -7.67
CA LYS A 477 24.73 5.00 -8.89
C LYS A 477 23.49 5.73 -9.39
#